data_AF-K2A5F2-F1
#
_entry.id   AF-K2A5F2-F1
#
_cell.length_a   1.000
_cell.length_b   1.000
_cell.length_c   1.000
_cell.angle_alpha   90.00
_cell.angle_beta   90.00
_cell.angle_gamma   90.00
#
_symmetry.space_group_name_H-M   'P 1'
#
loop_
_entity.id
_entity.type
_entity.pdbx_description
1 polymer ?
#
loop_
_entity_poly.entity_id
_entity_poly.type
_entity_poly.pdbx_seq_one_letter_code
_entity_poly.pdbx_strand_id
1 'polypeptide(L)'
;MVKLQHIIFILFLIFLFIPRNVTAQEKKIFLFWGQGCPHCAQVNQYFEEKGFYDKYPIEKKEIYNNKPNANLLNEYFEKYQVPLENRGVPAIFIGKNYLIGGADIPNQFESLADEFIKNRPGETKSQTFPTLPTTLPRINLLLPAVIAGALADSVNPCEFAVLILLLTAILASGSSKRALKAGLLFSLAIFTSYLAMGLGLYKALTWGNLPRIFLVFIGFLAIVLGLFNLKDYFWYGKGGFLMEVPMSWRPHLKTIISRVTSPGGAFFIGFLVSLFLLPCTSGPYIIILGMLSQKTNFTQAFAYLVFYNIIFILPMIFITLAVYKGFSLKQAEEFRQKKLRLLHLIIGLLLVGMGGVVLAGWI
;
A
#
# COMPACT_ATOMS: atom_id res chain seq x y z
N MET A 1 58.99 -47.75 -38.75
CA MET A 1 58.52 -46.44 -38.24
C MET A 1 57.34 -45.86 -39.05
N VAL A 2 57.28 -46.01 -40.38
CA VAL A 2 56.22 -45.43 -41.22
C VAL A 2 54.79 -45.90 -40.89
N LYS A 3 54.58 -47.18 -40.54
CA LYS A 3 53.25 -47.72 -40.19
C LYS A 3 52.64 -47.11 -38.92
N LEU A 4 53.46 -46.71 -37.94
CA LEU A 4 52.97 -46.12 -36.69
C LEU A 4 52.49 -44.68 -36.89
N GLN A 5 53.19 -43.90 -37.74
CA GLN A 5 52.74 -42.56 -38.12
C GLN A 5 51.40 -42.56 -38.85
N HIS A 6 51.16 -43.55 -39.73
CA HIS A 6 49.89 -43.65 -40.45
C HIS A 6 48.72 -44.01 -39.54
N ILE A 7 48.93 -44.89 -38.55
CA ILE A 7 47.91 -45.23 -37.55
C ILE A 7 47.58 -44.03 -36.66
N ILE A 8 48.59 -43.27 -36.22
CA ILE A 8 48.39 -42.05 -35.42
C ILE A 8 47.65 -40.99 -36.24
N PHE A 9 47.98 -40.84 -37.53
CA PHE A 9 47.30 -39.88 -38.41
C PHE A 9 45.84 -40.25 -38.67
N ILE A 10 45.53 -41.55 -38.85
CA ILE A 10 44.16 -42.03 -39.02
C ILE A 10 43.35 -41.86 -37.72
N LEU A 11 43.93 -42.16 -36.55
CA LEU A 11 43.28 -41.91 -35.25
C LEU A 11 43.03 -40.42 -35.01
N PHE A 12 43.96 -39.54 -35.42
CA PHE A 12 43.78 -38.10 -35.33
C PHE A 12 42.69 -37.57 -36.28
N LEU A 13 42.60 -38.13 -37.50
CA LEU A 13 41.51 -37.84 -38.44
C LEU A 13 40.15 -38.31 -37.91
N ILE A 14 40.08 -39.52 -37.32
CA ILE A 14 38.84 -40.02 -36.71
C ILE A 14 38.44 -39.15 -35.51
N PHE A 15 39.40 -38.66 -34.71
CA PHE A 15 39.14 -37.74 -33.61
C PHE A 15 38.61 -36.37 -34.07
N LEU A 16 39.09 -35.88 -35.22
CA LEU A 16 38.59 -34.64 -35.84
C LEU A 16 37.17 -34.78 -36.41
N PHE A 17 36.74 -35.98 -36.75
CA PHE A 17 35.41 -36.28 -37.30
C PHE A 17 34.41 -36.80 -36.26
N ILE A 18 34.74 -36.79 -34.95
CA ILE A 18 33.74 -37.04 -33.92
C ILE A 18 32.72 -35.90 -33.98
N PRO A 19 31.43 -36.18 -34.25
CA PRO A 19 30.41 -35.14 -34.28
C PRO A 19 30.36 -34.48 -32.91
N ARG A 20 30.77 -33.21 -32.85
CA ARG A 20 30.49 -32.36 -31.68
C ARG A 20 28.99 -32.18 -31.65
N ASN A 21 28.32 -32.89 -30.75
CA ASN A 21 26.95 -32.55 -30.37
C ASN A 21 26.96 -31.14 -29.80
N VAL A 22 26.65 -30.15 -30.65
CA VAL A 22 26.35 -28.80 -30.21
C VAL A 22 24.99 -28.90 -29.53
N THR A 23 24.99 -28.96 -28.20
CA THR A 23 23.76 -28.86 -27.42
C THR A 23 23.10 -27.53 -27.79
N ALA A 24 21.97 -27.59 -28.49
CA ALA A 24 21.16 -26.41 -28.74
C ALA A 24 20.84 -25.77 -27.39
N GLN A 25 21.30 -24.53 -27.17
CA GLN A 25 21.02 -23.82 -25.92
C GLN A 25 19.51 -23.60 -25.85
N GLU A 26 18.87 -24.37 -24.97
CA GLU A 26 17.43 -24.36 -24.79
C GLU A 26 16.99 -22.93 -24.45
N LYS A 27 16.10 -22.36 -25.27
CA LYS A 27 15.61 -20.99 -25.10
C LYS A 27 14.73 -20.95 -23.86
N LYS A 28 15.29 -20.57 -22.70
CA LYS A 28 14.54 -20.47 -21.45
C LYS A 28 14.14 -19.03 -21.16
N ILE A 29 12.91 -18.85 -20.72
CA ILE A 29 12.39 -17.59 -20.17
C ILE A 29 12.24 -17.79 -18.67
N PHE A 30 12.86 -16.93 -17.86
CA PHE A 30 12.75 -17.06 -16.39
C PHE A 30 11.75 -16.06 -15.84
N LEU A 31 10.73 -16.54 -15.14
CA LEU A 31 9.77 -15.73 -14.39
C LEU A 31 10.03 -15.89 -12.89
N PHE A 32 10.63 -14.88 -12.27
CA PHE A 32 10.83 -14.81 -10.83
C PHE A 32 9.61 -14.22 -10.14
N TRP A 33 9.14 -14.90 -9.10
CA TRP A 33 7.92 -14.55 -8.38
C TRP A 33 8.04 -14.87 -6.88
N GLY A 34 7.12 -14.37 -6.06
CA GLY A 34 7.08 -14.65 -4.62
C GLY A 34 5.73 -15.22 -4.18
N GLN A 35 5.73 -16.18 -3.26
CA GLN A 35 4.48 -16.69 -2.67
C GLN A 35 3.80 -15.61 -1.83
N GLY A 36 2.55 -15.26 -2.16
CA GLY A 36 1.83 -14.15 -1.52
C GLY A 36 2.17 -12.77 -2.10
N CYS A 37 2.83 -12.70 -3.26
CA CYS A 37 3.05 -11.46 -4.02
C CYS A 37 1.82 -11.15 -4.92
N PRO A 38 1.04 -10.07 -4.67
CA PRO A 38 -0.16 -9.78 -5.45
C PRO A 38 0.10 -9.51 -6.94
N HIS A 39 1.16 -8.75 -7.24
CA HIS A 39 1.57 -8.47 -8.63
C HIS A 39 1.98 -9.74 -9.38
N CYS A 40 2.57 -10.69 -8.66
CA CYS A 40 2.95 -11.98 -9.22
C CYS A 40 1.72 -12.84 -9.55
N ALA A 41 0.70 -12.79 -8.69
CA ALA A 41 -0.58 -13.46 -8.92
C ALA A 41 -1.31 -12.87 -10.15
N GLN A 42 -1.31 -11.55 -10.33
CA GLN A 42 -1.88 -10.89 -11.51
C GLN A 42 -1.20 -11.38 -12.80
N VAL A 43 0.13 -11.39 -12.84
CA VAL A 43 0.89 -11.89 -14.00
C VAL A 43 0.60 -13.37 -14.25
N ASN A 44 0.57 -14.19 -13.20
CA ASN A 44 0.30 -15.62 -13.32
C ASN A 44 -1.10 -15.88 -13.87
N GLN A 45 -2.12 -15.17 -13.38
CA GLN A 45 -3.49 -15.26 -13.90
C GLN A 45 -3.55 -14.84 -15.38
N TYR A 46 -2.94 -13.72 -15.75
CA TYR A 46 -2.90 -13.27 -17.15
C TYR A 46 -2.22 -14.31 -18.06
N PHE A 47 -1.13 -14.94 -17.60
CA PHE A 47 -0.40 -15.94 -18.37
C PHE A 47 -1.20 -17.24 -18.51
N GLU A 48 -1.95 -17.65 -17.48
CA GLU A 48 -2.87 -18.78 -17.53
C GLU A 48 -4.03 -18.52 -18.50
N GLU A 49 -4.69 -17.36 -18.41
CA GLU A 49 -5.80 -16.98 -19.31
C GLU A 49 -5.36 -16.94 -20.79
N LYS A 50 -4.11 -16.56 -21.05
CA LYS A 50 -3.54 -16.50 -22.41
C LYS A 50 -2.87 -17.80 -22.86
N GLY A 51 -2.79 -18.83 -22.00
CA GLY A 51 -2.11 -20.09 -22.30
C GLY A 51 -0.61 -19.92 -22.56
N PHE A 52 0.02 -18.89 -21.99
CA PHE A 52 1.43 -18.57 -22.25
C PHE A 52 2.39 -19.61 -21.66
N TYR A 53 2.01 -20.29 -20.58
CA TYR A 53 2.80 -21.37 -20.02
C TYR A 53 2.93 -22.58 -20.95
N ASP A 54 1.95 -22.79 -21.84
CA ASP A 54 1.99 -23.85 -22.84
C ASP A 54 2.63 -23.38 -24.15
N LYS A 55 2.47 -22.09 -24.49
CA LYS A 55 3.00 -21.48 -25.72
C LYS A 55 4.49 -21.19 -25.67
N TYR A 56 5.03 -20.88 -24.48
CA TYR A 56 6.42 -20.45 -24.30
C TYR A 56 7.15 -21.26 -23.22
N PRO A 57 8.47 -21.45 -23.35
CA PRO A 57 9.30 -22.18 -22.39
C PRO A 57 9.61 -21.32 -21.14
N ILE A 58 8.58 -21.06 -20.33
CA ILE A 58 8.65 -20.22 -19.13
C ILE A 58 8.95 -21.07 -17.90
N GLU A 59 10.07 -20.81 -17.25
CA GLU A 59 10.47 -21.43 -16.00
C GLU A 59 10.18 -20.49 -14.82
N LYS A 60 9.23 -20.91 -13.98
CA LYS A 60 8.84 -20.18 -12.77
C LYS A 60 9.84 -20.41 -11.64
N LYS A 61 10.34 -19.33 -11.03
CA LYS A 61 11.29 -19.34 -9.92
C LYS A 61 10.71 -18.58 -8.72
N GLU A 62 10.23 -19.31 -7.72
CA GLU A 62 9.78 -18.72 -6.45
C GLU A 62 11.00 -18.23 -5.66
N ILE A 63 10.98 -17.05 -5.05
CA ILE A 63 12.14 -16.44 -4.38
C ILE A 63 11.99 -16.19 -2.88
N TYR A 64 10.78 -16.12 -2.31
CA TYR A 64 10.61 -15.79 -0.90
C TYR A 64 11.00 -16.95 0.01
N ASN A 65 10.71 -18.17 -0.41
CA ASN A 65 10.98 -19.39 0.34
C ASN A 65 12.13 -20.21 -0.27
N ASN A 66 12.77 -19.72 -1.32
CA ASN A 66 13.87 -20.40 -2.01
C ASN A 66 15.07 -19.46 -2.20
N LYS A 67 16.01 -19.53 -1.24
CA LYS A 67 17.24 -18.71 -1.25
C LYS A 67 18.09 -18.87 -2.53
N PRO A 68 18.30 -20.09 -3.08
CA PRO A 68 18.98 -20.25 -4.36
C PRO A 68 18.35 -19.43 -5.49
N ASN A 69 17.03 -19.43 -5.62
CA ASN A 69 16.34 -18.65 -6.64
C ASN A 69 16.42 -17.14 -6.38
N ALA A 70 16.41 -16.71 -5.12
CA ALA A 70 16.62 -15.30 -4.77
C ALA A 70 18.03 -14.81 -5.13
N ASN A 71 19.05 -15.65 -4.90
CA ASN A 71 20.41 -15.37 -5.32
C ASN A 71 20.51 -15.30 -6.85
N LEU A 72 19.89 -16.25 -7.55
CA LEU A 72 19.81 -16.24 -9.00
C LEU A 72 19.14 -14.96 -9.53
N LEU A 73 18.06 -14.50 -8.91
CA LEU A 73 17.42 -13.23 -9.28
C LEU A 73 18.38 -12.05 -9.13
N ASN A 74 19.18 -12.00 -8.06
CA ASN A 74 20.18 -10.95 -7.87
C ASN A 74 21.28 -10.99 -8.94
N GLU A 75 21.77 -12.18 -9.30
CA GLU A 75 22.72 -12.35 -10.41
C GLU A 75 22.14 -11.82 -11.73
N TYR A 76 20.85 -12.06 -11.99
CA TYR A 76 20.17 -11.51 -13.17
C TYR A 76 20.01 -9.98 -13.07
N PHE A 77 19.68 -9.42 -11.91
CA PHE A 77 19.66 -7.96 -11.77
C PHE A 77 21.01 -7.30 -12.03
N GLU A 78 22.10 -7.93 -11.60
CA GLU A 78 23.46 -7.46 -11.87
C GLU A 78 23.82 -7.61 -13.35
N LYS A 79 23.58 -8.79 -13.93
CA LYS A 79 23.88 -9.11 -15.33
C LYS A 79 23.17 -8.17 -16.31
N TYR A 80 21.92 -7.80 -16.03
CA TYR A 80 21.12 -6.90 -16.89
C TYR A 80 21.19 -5.44 -16.42
N GLN A 81 22.04 -5.13 -15.43
CA GLN A 81 22.26 -3.78 -14.90
C GLN A 81 20.95 -3.06 -14.50
N VAL A 82 20.06 -3.80 -13.83
CA VAL A 82 18.76 -3.28 -13.40
C VAL A 82 18.98 -2.23 -12.29
N PRO A 83 18.45 -0.99 -12.45
CA PRO A 83 18.54 0.06 -11.42
C PRO A 83 17.97 -0.40 -10.09
N LEU A 84 18.60 0.00 -8.98
CA LEU A 84 18.22 -0.45 -7.63
C LEU A 84 16.76 -0.13 -7.32
N GLU A 85 16.24 1.04 -7.74
CA GLU A 85 14.84 1.40 -7.52
C GLU A 85 13.83 0.52 -8.27
N ASN A 86 14.26 -0.22 -9.29
CA ASN A 86 13.39 -1.03 -10.13
C ASN A 86 13.49 -2.53 -9.82
N ARG A 87 14.34 -2.95 -8.87
CA ARG A 87 14.49 -4.36 -8.50
C ARG A 87 13.31 -4.85 -7.67
N GLY A 88 12.67 -5.92 -8.12
CA GLY A 88 11.54 -6.54 -7.41
C GLY A 88 10.95 -7.71 -8.18
N VAL A 89 9.89 -8.30 -7.64
CA VAL A 89 9.09 -9.35 -8.31
C VAL A 89 7.66 -8.86 -8.55
N PRO A 90 6.97 -9.31 -9.61
CA PRO A 90 7.43 -10.28 -10.61
C PRO A 90 8.50 -9.68 -11.54
N ALA A 91 9.50 -10.49 -11.89
CA ALA A 91 10.54 -10.11 -12.86
C ALA A 91 10.69 -11.23 -13.89
N ILE A 92 10.66 -10.88 -15.17
CA ILE A 92 10.81 -11.83 -16.26
C ILE A 92 12.02 -11.47 -17.12
N PHE A 93 12.82 -12.48 -17.45
CA PHE A 93 14.02 -12.33 -18.28
C PHE A 93 13.88 -13.19 -19.54
N ILE A 94 14.01 -12.55 -20.69
CA ILE A 94 13.78 -13.13 -22.03
C ILE A 94 15.01 -12.84 -22.89
N GLY A 95 15.93 -13.80 -23.01
CA GLY A 95 17.15 -13.60 -23.79
C GLY A 95 18.00 -12.43 -23.27
N LYS A 96 18.06 -11.32 -23.99
CA LYS A 96 18.75 -10.08 -23.57
C LYS A 96 17.81 -9.02 -22.97
N ASN A 97 16.51 -9.26 -22.99
CA ASN A 97 15.50 -8.34 -22.49
C ASN A 97 15.02 -8.75 -21.09
N TYR A 98 14.48 -7.79 -20.35
CA TYR A 98 13.82 -8.03 -19.06
C TYR A 98 12.60 -7.11 -18.89
N LEU A 99 11.62 -7.54 -18.12
CA LEU A 99 10.48 -6.73 -17.68
C LEU A 99 10.27 -6.94 -16.18
N ILE A 100 9.90 -5.88 -15.45
CA ILE A 100 9.68 -5.94 -14.00
C ILE A 100 8.35 -5.29 -13.64
N GLY A 101 7.61 -5.94 -12.73
CA GLY A 101 6.35 -5.44 -12.20
C GLY A 101 5.11 -5.98 -12.90
N GLY A 102 3.96 -5.84 -12.24
CA GLY A 102 2.68 -6.42 -12.68
C GLY A 102 2.04 -5.75 -13.90
N ALA A 103 2.44 -4.51 -14.26
CA ALA A 103 1.87 -3.77 -15.38
C ALA A 103 2.67 -3.94 -16.68
N ASP A 104 4.01 -3.91 -16.61
CA ASP A 104 4.86 -3.96 -17.81
C ASP A 104 4.88 -5.36 -18.43
N ILE A 105 4.81 -6.41 -17.60
CA ILE A 105 4.83 -7.80 -18.04
C ILE A 105 3.62 -8.13 -18.94
N PRO A 106 2.36 -7.94 -18.53
CA PRO A 106 1.22 -8.26 -19.39
C PRO A 106 1.18 -7.51 -20.73
N ASN A 107 1.68 -6.27 -20.74
CA ASN A 107 1.62 -5.39 -21.91
C ASN A 107 2.68 -5.72 -22.98
N GLN A 108 3.86 -6.21 -22.58
CA GLN A 108 5.02 -6.34 -23.47
C GLN A 108 5.53 -7.78 -23.60
N PHE A 109 5.06 -8.71 -22.78
CA PHE A 109 5.58 -10.07 -22.77
C PHE A 109 5.41 -10.79 -24.11
N GLU A 110 4.20 -10.78 -24.68
CA GLU A 110 3.88 -11.57 -25.87
C GLU A 110 4.74 -11.18 -27.09
N SER A 111 4.91 -9.88 -27.33
CA SER A 111 5.73 -9.38 -28.45
C SER A 111 7.20 -9.77 -28.29
N LEU A 112 7.75 -9.64 -27.09
CA LEU A 112 9.14 -9.99 -26.80
C LEU A 112 9.37 -11.50 -26.83
N ALA A 113 8.41 -12.29 -26.33
CA ALA A 113 8.48 -13.74 -26.34
C ALA A 113 8.41 -14.27 -27.78
N ASP A 114 7.51 -13.73 -28.62
CA ASP A 114 7.41 -14.10 -30.03
C ASP A 114 8.70 -13.79 -30.80
N GLU A 115 9.29 -12.62 -30.58
CA GLU A 115 10.58 -12.26 -31.17
C GLU A 115 11.70 -13.20 -30.72
N PHE A 116 11.75 -13.52 -29.43
CA PHE A 116 12.74 -14.41 -28.85
C PHE A 116 12.64 -15.85 -29.38
N ILE A 117 11.42 -16.36 -29.58
CA ILE A 117 11.20 -17.70 -30.13
C ILE A 117 11.48 -17.75 -31.64
N LYS A 118 11.16 -16.69 -32.40
CA LYS A 118 11.41 -16.64 -33.86
C LYS A 118 12.90 -16.51 -34.23
N ASN A 119 13.70 -15.76 -33.45
CA ASN A 119 15.11 -15.52 -33.78
C ASN A 119 16.03 -16.69 -33.38
N ARG A 120 16.94 -17.15 -34.25
CA ARG A 120 17.91 -18.21 -33.89
C ARG A 120 18.83 -17.74 -32.74
N PRO A 121 19.24 -18.64 -31.81
CA PRO A 121 20.11 -18.27 -30.70
C PRO A 121 21.45 -17.74 -31.26
N GLY A 122 21.67 -16.42 -31.13
CA GLY A 122 22.87 -15.74 -31.62
C GLY A 122 22.63 -14.47 -32.44
N GLU A 123 21.42 -14.26 -32.98
CA GLU A 123 21.12 -13.12 -33.88
C GLU A 123 20.32 -11.98 -33.24
N THR A 124 20.05 -12.01 -31.94
CA THR A 124 19.47 -10.85 -31.26
C THR A 124 20.53 -9.77 -31.15
N LYS A 125 20.55 -8.87 -32.15
CA LYS A 125 21.21 -7.57 -32.05
C LYS A 125 20.87 -7.01 -30.67
N SER A 126 21.90 -6.60 -29.93
CA SER A 126 21.71 -5.90 -28.68
C SER A 126 21.09 -4.55 -29.01
N GLN A 127 19.78 -4.54 -29.29
CA GLN A 127 19.01 -3.35 -29.09
C GLN A 127 18.91 -3.28 -27.56
N THR A 128 19.85 -2.54 -26.98
CA THR A 128 19.51 -1.68 -25.86
C THR A 128 18.38 -0.83 -26.40
N PHE A 129 17.16 -1.36 -26.35
CA PHE A 129 15.99 -0.52 -26.55
C PHE A 129 16.18 0.57 -25.51
N PRO A 130 16.12 1.85 -25.92
CA PRO A 130 16.05 2.90 -24.94
C PRO A 130 14.97 2.44 -23.98
N THR A 131 15.34 2.29 -22.71
CA THR A 131 14.38 2.52 -21.64
C THR A 131 13.54 3.66 -22.18
N LEU A 132 12.25 3.42 -22.47
CA LEU A 132 11.36 4.53 -22.72
C LEU A 132 11.74 5.54 -21.65
N PRO A 133 12.07 6.79 -21.98
CA PRO A 133 12.18 7.78 -20.95
C PRO A 133 10.77 7.81 -20.35
N THR A 134 10.57 7.05 -19.27
CA THR A 134 9.62 7.34 -18.20
C THR A 134 10.17 8.60 -17.52
N THR A 135 10.28 9.66 -18.31
CA THR A 135 10.24 11.06 -17.93
C THR A 135 8.81 11.57 -18.11
N LEU A 136 7.80 10.71 -18.01
CA LEU A 136 6.79 11.08 -17.04
C LEU A 136 7.53 11.02 -15.72
N PRO A 137 7.77 12.14 -15.01
CA PRO A 137 8.19 12.01 -13.62
C PRO A 137 7.20 11.02 -13.01
N ARG A 138 7.68 9.82 -12.62
CA ARG A 138 6.93 8.99 -11.68
C ARG A 138 6.93 9.85 -10.43
N ILE A 139 5.98 10.77 -10.34
CA ILE A 139 5.73 11.52 -9.12
C ILE A 139 5.55 10.40 -8.12
N ASN A 140 6.47 10.35 -7.17
CA ASN A 140 6.51 9.30 -6.18
C ASN A 140 5.37 9.59 -5.21
N LEU A 141 4.15 9.38 -5.70
CA LEU A 141 2.89 9.89 -5.15
C LEU A 141 2.59 9.22 -3.81
N LEU A 142 3.33 8.17 -3.46
CA LEU A 142 3.21 7.49 -2.18
C LEU A 142 3.45 8.45 -1.01
N LEU A 143 4.57 9.18 -0.99
CA LEU A 143 4.87 10.07 0.13
C LEU A 143 3.89 11.27 0.19
N PRO A 144 3.60 11.99 -0.91
CA PRO A 144 2.56 13.01 -0.93
C PRO A 144 1.18 12.48 -0.55
N ALA A 145 0.79 11.28 -1.00
CA ALA A 145 -0.48 10.67 -0.64
C ALA A 145 -0.52 10.29 0.84
N VAL A 146 0.54 9.70 1.40
CA VAL A 146 0.66 9.39 2.83
C VAL A 146 0.50 10.67 3.65
N ILE A 147 1.19 11.75 3.28
CA ILE A 147 1.08 13.04 3.98
C ILE A 147 -0.33 13.61 3.83
N ALA A 148 -0.88 13.66 2.62
CA ALA A 148 -2.21 14.21 2.36
C ALA A 148 -3.30 13.42 3.11
N GLY A 149 -3.23 12.09 3.07
CA GLY A 149 -4.16 11.22 3.77
C GLY A 149 -4.03 11.34 5.29
N ALA A 150 -2.81 11.45 5.82
CA ALA A 150 -2.60 11.62 7.26
C ALA A 150 -3.09 12.99 7.73
N LEU A 151 -2.87 14.05 6.94
CA LEU A 151 -3.38 15.38 7.23
C LEU A 151 -4.91 15.40 7.18
N ALA A 152 -5.52 14.75 6.19
CA ALA A 152 -6.98 14.63 6.08
C ALA A 152 -7.59 13.97 7.32
N ASP A 153 -7.02 12.84 7.75
CA ASP A 153 -7.46 12.15 8.96
C ASP A 153 -7.18 12.97 10.23
N SER A 154 -6.05 13.69 10.28
CA SER A 154 -5.68 14.50 11.46
C SER A 154 -6.67 15.63 11.75
N VAL A 155 -7.46 16.04 10.75
CA VAL A 155 -8.49 17.10 10.89
C VAL A 155 -9.90 16.50 10.92
N ASN A 156 -10.05 15.30 11.49
CA ASN A 156 -11.34 14.63 11.58
C ASN A 156 -12.23 15.24 12.68
N PRO A 157 -13.43 15.77 12.34
CA PRO A 157 -14.33 16.39 13.30
C PRO A 157 -14.84 15.45 14.40
N CYS A 158 -14.94 14.14 14.11
CA CYS A 158 -15.37 13.12 15.07
C CYS A 158 -14.35 12.94 16.19
N GLU A 159 -13.07 12.88 15.85
CA GLU A 159 -12.00 12.69 16.80
C GLU A 159 -11.81 13.90 17.71
N PHE A 160 -11.83 15.11 17.14
CA PHE A 160 -11.79 16.33 17.93
C PHE A 160 -12.96 16.44 18.91
N ALA A 161 -14.16 16.02 18.50
CA ALA A 161 -15.32 16.03 19.38
C ALA A 161 -15.10 15.18 20.63
N VAL A 162 -14.59 13.96 20.45
CA VAL A 162 -14.36 13.04 21.57
C VAL A 162 -13.24 13.53 22.47
N LEU A 163 -12.13 14.01 21.89
CA LEU A 163 -11.02 14.58 22.66
C LEU A 163 -11.47 15.78 23.49
N ILE A 164 -12.19 16.74 22.89
CA ILE A 164 -12.69 17.93 23.59
C ILE A 164 -13.66 17.53 24.71
N LEU A 165 -14.57 16.59 24.45
CA LEU A 165 -15.52 16.10 25.46
C LEU A 165 -14.80 15.44 26.65
N LEU A 166 -13.79 14.61 26.37
CA LEU A 166 -12.95 13.96 27.39
C LEU A 166 -12.21 15.00 28.23
N LEU A 167 -11.53 15.95 27.58
CA LEU A 167 -10.79 17.01 28.28
C LEU A 167 -11.73 17.89 29.11
N THR A 168 -12.94 18.19 28.61
CA THR A 168 -13.98 18.93 29.34
C THR A 168 -14.42 18.17 30.60
N ALA A 169 -14.69 16.87 30.47
CA ALA A 169 -15.13 16.04 31.60
C ALA A 169 -14.05 15.96 32.70
N ILE A 170 -12.78 15.83 32.32
CA ILE A 170 -11.68 15.73 33.29
C ILE A 170 -11.33 17.10 33.89
N LEU A 171 -11.40 18.18 33.11
CA LEU A 171 -11.21 19.53 33.67
C LEU A 171 -12.34 19.94 34.62
N ALA A 172 -13.56 19.43 34.43
CA ALA A 172 -14.65 19.62 35.40
C ALA A 172 -14.33 19.02 36.78
N SER A 173 -13.39 18.06 36.85
CA SER A 173 -12.86 17.53 38.12
C SER A 173 -11.77 18.39 38.77
N GLY A 174 -11.39 19.52 38.15
CA GLY A 174 -10.49 20.54 38.72
C GLY A 174 -8.98 20.30 38.50
N SER A 175 -8.56 19.33 37.69
CA SER A 175 -7.12 19.02 37.51
C SER A 175 -6.65 19.09 36.06
N SER A 176 -5.93 20.16 35.72
CA SER A 176 -5.26 20.33 34.41
C SER A 176 -4.20 19.26 34.16
N LYS A 177 -3.46 18.84 35.18
CA LYS A 177 -2.46 17.75 35.07
C LYS A 177 -3.12 16.40 34.74
N ARG A 178 -4.30 16.10 35.29
CA ARG A 178 -5.05 14.89 34.91
C ARG A 178 -5.58 14.99 33.49
N ALA A 179 -6.07 16.15 33.06
CA ALA A 179 -6.53 16.38 31.70
C ALA A 179 -5.39 16.19 30.68
N LEU A 180 -4.18 16.71 30.97
CA LEU A 180 -2.99 16.49 30.16
C LEU A 180 -2.66 15.00 30.02
N LYS A 181 -2.56 14.27 31.14
CA LYS A 181 -2.27 12.84 31.13
C LYS A 181 -3.33 12.05 30.34
N ALA A 182 -4.60 12.38 30.52
CA ALA A 182 -5.69 11.73 29.84
C ALA A 182 -5.68 11.99 28.33
N GLY A 183 -5.46 13.24 27.89
CA GLY A 183 -5.36 13.57 26.46
C GLY A 183 -4.16 12.90 25.77
N LEU A 184 -3.01 12.82 26.46
CA LEU A 184 -1.84 12.10 25.95
C LEU A 184 -2.08 10.59 25.86
N LEU A 185 -2.69 9.99 26.89
CA LEU A 185 -3.04 8.57 26.87
C LEU A 185 -4.13 8.24 25.85
N PHE A 186 -5.07 9.15 25.63
CA PHE A 186 -6.07 9.04 24.57
C PHE A 186 -5.40 9.08 23.19
N SER A 187 -4.49 10.04 22.95
CA SER A 187 -3.72 10.12 21.70
C SER A 187 -2.86 8.87 21.47
N LEU A 188 -2.25 8.33 22.53
CA LEU A 188 -1.50 7.07 22.48
C LEU A 188 -2.40 5.87 22.16
N ALA A 189 -3.62 5.83 22.70
CA ALA A 189 -4.58 4.78 22.39
C ALA A 189 -5.00 4.81 20.92
N ILE A 190 -5.25 6.01 20.36
CA ILE A 190 -5.49 6.18 18.92
C ILE A 190 -4.28 5.70 18.12
N PHE A 191 -3.07 6.18 18.41
CA PHE A 191 -1.85 5.77 17.72
C PHE A 191 -1.67 4.25 17.69
N THR A 192 -1.75 3.60 18.86
CA THR A 192 -1.51 2.16 19.00
C THR A 192 -2.61 1.33 18.35
N SER A 193 -3.87 1.74 18.48
CA SER A 193 -4.99 1.04 17.84
C SER A 193 -4.95 1.16 16.32
N TYR A 194 -4.73 2.36 15.77
CA TYR A 194 -4.63 2.54 14.32
C TYR A 194 -3.42 1.83 13.74
N LEU A 195 -2.25 1.90 14.39
CA LEU A 195 -1.09 1.13 13.96
C LEU A 195 -1.39 -0.38 13.94
N ALA A 196 -2.03 -0.92 14.98
CA ALA A 196 -2.40 -2.34 15.05
C ALA A 196 -3.41 -2.71 13.95
N MET A 197 -4.46 -1.91 13.76
CA MET A 197 -5.47 -2.10 12.71
C MET A 197 -4.86 -2.01 11.31
N GLY A 198 -3.99 -1.02 11.08
CA GLY A 198 -3.30 -0.83 9.81
C GLY A 198 -2.36 -1.98 9.48
N LEU A 199 -1.61 -2.50 10.45
CA LEU A 199 -0.79 -3.69 10.25
C LEU A 199 -1.62 -4.95 10.01
N GLY A 200 -2.74 -5.10 10.74
CA GLY A 200 -3.69 -6.19 10.54
C GLY A 200 -4.28 -6.15 9.13
N LEU A 201 -4.73 -4.98 8.68
CA LEU A 201 -5.28 -4.80 7.35
C LEU A 201 -4.19 -4.97 6.27
N TYR A 202 -3.01 -4.37 6.42
CA TYR A 202 -1.87 -4.58 5.50
C TYR A 202 -1.55 -6.07 5.32
N LYS A 203 -1.49 -6.84 6.43
CA LYS A 203 -1.29 -8.29 6.35
C LYS A 203 -2.45 -9.01 5.66
N ALA A 204 -3.69 -8.62 5.93
CA ALA A 204 -4.85 -9.18 5.24
C ALA A 204 -4.84 -8.88 3.73
N LEU A 205 -4.44 -7.65 3.34
CA LEU A 205 -4.29 -7.21 1.94
C LEU A 205 -3.18 -7.95 1.19
N THR A 206 -2.15 -8.44 1.91
CA THR A 206 -0.99 -9.14 1.32
C THR A 206 -1.12 -10.66 1.35
N TRP A 207 -1.81 -11.23 2.34
CA TRP A 207 -2.00 -12.69 2.46
C TRP A 207 -3.23 -13.21 1.71
N GLY A 208 -4.23 -12.36 1.47
CA GLY A 208 -5.40 -12.72 0.66
C GLY A 208 -5.21 -12.38 -0.81
N ASN A 209 -5.74 -13.22 -1.71
CA ASN A 209 -6.29 -12.72 -2.96
C ASN A 209 -7.44 -11.80 -2.56
N LEU A 210 -7.13 -10.54 -2.28
CA LEU A 210 -8.11 -9.58 -1.85
C LEU A 210 -9.17 -9.54 -2.94
N PRO A 211 -10.39 -10.05 -2.71
CA PRO A 211 -11.35 -10.16 -3.77
C PRO A 211 -11.54 -8.76 -4.33
N ARG A 212 -11.47 -8.58 -5.65
CA ARG A 212 -11.79 -7.29 -6.30
C ARG A 212 -13.05 -6.66 -5.71
N ILE A 213 -13.98 -7.53 -5.29
CA ILE A 213 -15.20 -7.24 -4.52
C ILE A 213 -14.95 -6.42 -3.25
N PHE A 214 -13.92 -6.72 -2.45
CA PHE A 214 -13.58 -5.99 -1.22
C PHE A 214 -13.05 -4.58 -1.51
N LEU A 215 -12.17 -4.41 -2.51
CA LEU A 215 -11.70 -3.07 -2.93
C LEU A 215 -12.83 -2.25 -3.55
N VAL A 216 -13.67 -2.86 -4.37
CA VAL A 216 -14.87 -2.22 -4.93
C VAL A 216 -15.84 -1.83 -3.82
N PHE A 217 -16.04 -2.69 -2.83
CA PHE A 217 -16.87 -2.39 -1.66
C PHE A 217 -16.33 -1.20 -0.87
N ILE A 218 -15.01 -1.15 -0.61
CA ILE A 218 -14.39 -0.02 0.10
C ILE A 218 -14.46 1.27 -0.73
N GLY A 219 -14.16 1.21 -2.03
CA GLY A 219 -14.26 2.37 -2.92
C GLY A 219 -15.68 2.91 -2.99
N PHE A 220 -16.67 2.02 -3.10
CA PHE A 220 -18.09 2.37 -3.03
C PHE A 220 -18.47 2.98 -1.68
N LEU A 221 -18.06 2.35 -0.57
CA LEU A 221 -18.31 2.84 0.79
C LEU A 221 -17.70 4.23 1.00
N ALA A 222 -16.47 4.46 0.54
CA ALA A 222 -15.81 5.76 0.59
C ALA A 222 -16.59 6.84 -0.18
N ILE A 223 -17.11 6.52 -1.37
CA ILE A 223 -17.96 7.45 -2.13
C ILE A 223 -19.26 7.74 -1.36
N VAL A 224 -19.95 6.72 -0.83
CA VAL A 224 -21.19 6.90 -0.05
C VAL A 224 -20.95 7.80 1.17
N LEU A 225 -19.90 7.52 1.95
CA LEU A 225 -19.54 8.32 3.12
C LEU A 225 -19.10 9.73 2.73
N GLY A 226 -18.40 9.88 1.60
CA GLY A 226 -18.03 11.18 1.04
C GLY A 226 -19.24 12.01 0.62
N LEU A 227 -20.23 11.38 -0.04
CA LEU A 227 -21.49 12.01 -0.41
C LEU A 227 -22.30 12.43 0.81
N PHE A 228 -22.30 11.65 1.91
CA PHE A 228 -22.93 12.06 3.16
C PHE A 228 -22.23 13.26 3.82
N ASN A 229 -20.90 13.34 3.76
CA ASN A 229 -20.17 14.53 4.19
C ASN A 229 -20.53 15.75 3.31
N LEU A 230 -20.60 15.58 1.99
CA LEU A 230 -21.04 16.65 1.08
C LEU A 230 -22.50 17.07 1.34
N LYS A 231 -23.39 16.13 1.65
CA LYS A 231 -24.77 16.42 2.08
C LYS A 231 -24.76 17.34 3.30
N ASP A 232 -23.98 17.02 4.33
CA ASP A 232 -23.94 17.82 5.55
C ASP A 232 -23.25 19.18 5.37
N TYR A 233 -22.45 19.36 4.32
CA TYR A 233 -21.97 20.68 3.92
C TYR A 233 -23.11 21.58 3.39
N PHE A 234 -23.90 21.09 2.43
CA PHE A 234 -24.99 21.86 1.81
C PHE A 234 -26.25 21.94 2.68
N TRP A 235 -26.61 20.83 3.32
CA TRP A 235 -27.83 20.65 4.10
C TRP A 235 -27.55 19.95 5.43
N TYR A 236 -26.81 20.64 6.29
CA TYR A 236 -26.49 20.16 7.63
C TYR A 236 -27.75 19.70 8.39
N GLY A 237 -27.80 18.41 8.74
CA GLY A 237 -28.87 17.82 9.54
C GLY A 237 -30.21 17.59 8.82
N LYS A 238 -30.35 17.88 7.52
CA LYS A 238 -31.54 17.49 6.76
C LYS A 238 -31.43 16.04 6.28
N GLY A 239 -32.55 15.31 6.29
CA GLY A 239 -32.61 13.90 5.85
C GLY A 239 -32.46 12.85 6.95
N GLY A 240 -32.61 13.22 8.22
CA GLY A 240 -32.68 12.27 9.36
C GLY A 240 -31.35 11.68 9.84
N PHE A 241 -30.25 11.89 9.11
CA PHE A 241 -28.92 11.39 9.44
C PHE A 241 -27.88 12.52 9.43
N LEU A 242 -27.07 12.59 10.49
CA LEU A 242 -25.86 13.42 10.56
C LEU A 242 -24.64 12.50 10.51
N MET A 243 -23.60 12.95 9.81
CA MET A 243 -22.31 12.26 9.75
C MET A 243 -21.56 12.33 11.08
N GLU A 244 -21.85 13.35 11.88
CA GLU A 244 -21.42 13.41 13.27
C GLU A 244 -22.26 12.51 14.18
N VAL A 245 -21.78 12.29 15.40
CA VAL A 245 -22.57 11.70 16.49
C VAL A 245 -23.97 12.33 16.55
N PRO A 246 -25.05 11.53 16.38
CA PRO A 246 -26.42 11.99 16.42
C PRO A 246 -26.70 12.78 17.71
N MET A 247 -27.51 13.84 17.62
CA MET A 247 -27.79 14.70 18.79
C MET A 247 -28.36 13.91 19.99
N SER A 248 -29.11 12.84 19.73
CA SER A 248 -29.65 11.92 20.75
C SER A 248 -28.60 11.06 21.44
N TRP A 249 -27.45 10.82 20.81
CA TRP A 249 -26.37 9.96 21.35
C TRP A 249 -25.31 10.75 22.11
N ARG A 250 -25.19 12.06 21.85
CA ARG A 250 -24.26 12.95 22.58
C ARG A 250 -24.43 12.92 24.10
N PRO A 251 -25.66 12.93 24.67
CA PRO A 251 -25.85 12.85 26.12
C PRO A 251 -25.34 11.53 26.70
N HIS A 252 -25.65 10.40 26.05
CA HIS A 252 -25.20 9.07 26.49
C HIS A 252 -23.67 8.93 26.44
N LEU A 253 -23.04 9.37 25.35
CA LEU A 253 -21.58 9.42 25.25
C LEU A 253 -20.99 10.32 26.33
N LYS A 254 -21.59 11.48 26.60
CA LYS A 254 -21.17 12.37 27.69
C LYS A 254 -21.26 11.69 29.05
N THR A 255 -22.31 10.92 29.32
CA THR A 255 -22.44 10.16 30.58
C THR A 255 -21.38 9.07 30.70
N ILE A 256 -21.15 8.29 29.64
CA ILE A 256 -20.12 7.23 29.62
C ILE A 256 -18.73 7.85 29.83
N ILE A 257 -18.41 8.92 29.11
CA ILE A 257 -17.11 9.59 29.19
C ILE A 257 -16.95 10.32 30.53
N SER A 258 -18.00 10.88 31.12
CA SER A 258 -17.94 11.51 32.45
C SER A 258 -17.66 10.53 33.59
N ARG A 259 -17.98 9.24 33.42
CA ARG A 259 -17.60 8.19 34.39
C ARG A 259 -16.11 7.84 34.31
N VAL A 260 -15.47 8.21 33.20
CA VAL A 260 -14.06 7.96 32.94
C VAL A 260 -13.25 9.19 33.35
N THR A 261 -13.02 9.31 34.65
CA THR A 261 -12.24 10.41 35.25
C THR A 261 -10.77 10.06 35.46
N SER A 262 -10.34 8.84 35.10
CA SER A 262 -8.97 8.37 35.28
C SER A 262 -8.17 8.42 33.96
N PRO A 263 -6.87 8.75 34.01
CA PRO A 263 -6.00 8.70 32.83
C PRO A 263 -5.96 7.31 32.16
N GLY A 264 -6.00 6.23 32.96
CA GLY A 264 -6.05 4.87 32.41
C GLY A 264 -7.35 4.55 31.67
N GLY A 265 -8.48 5.05 32.17
CA GLY A 265 -9.75 4.89 31.46
C GLY A 265 -9.81 5.70 30.15
N ALA A 266 -9.09 6.82 30.06
CA ALA A 266 -8.95 7.58 28.81
C ALA A 266 -8.24 6.78 27.71
N PHE A 267 -7.24 5.94 28.06
CA PHE A 267 -6.62 5.02 27.11
C PHE A 267 -7.62 3.99 26.60
N PHE A 268 -8.37 3.34 27.49
CA PHE A 268 -9.34 2.31 27.12
C PHE A 268 -10.50 2.87 26.28
N ILE A 269 -11.05 4.02 26.65
CA ILE A 269 -12.05 4.71 25.85
C ILE A 269 -11.48 5.13 24.50
N GLY A 270 -10.24 5.65 24.45
CA GLY A 270 -9.58 5.99 23.19
C GLY A 270 -9.48 4.78 22.26
N PHE A 271 -9.09 3.62 22.80
CA PHE A 271 -9.03 2.37 22.04
C PHE A 271 -10.42 1.92 21.56
N LEU A 272 -11.46 1.97 22.40
CA LEU A 272 -12.81 1.62 21.97
C LEU A 272 -13.37 2.60 20.93
N VAL A 273 -13.14 3.89 21.13
CA VAL A 273 -13.60 4.95 20.22
C VAL A 273 -12.91 4.83 18.86
N SER A 274 -11.64 4.41 18.79
CA SER A 274 -10.95 4.25 17.51
C SER A 274 -11.61 3.22 16.59
N LEU A 275 -12.20 2.15 17.16
CA LEU A 275 -13.00 1.19 16.40
C LEU A 275 -14.26 1.83 15.79
N PHE A 276 -14.88 2.80 16.48
CA PHE A 276 -16.03 3.54 15.96
C PHE A 276 -15.65 4.70 15.03
N LEU A 277 -14.39 5.17 15.09
CA LEU A 277 -13.85 6.18 14.19
C LEU A 277 -13.44 5.57 12.84
N LEU A 278 -13.19 4.26 12.76
CA LEU A 278 -12.84 3.56 11.52
C LEU A 278 -13.67 4.00 10.31
N PRO A 279 -15.02 4.10 10.33
CA PRO A 279 -15.78 4.52 9.16
C PRO A 279 -15.42 5.92 8.66
N CYS A 280 -15.09 6.87 9.54
CA CYS A 280 -14.81 8.25 9.14
C CYS A 280 -13.37 8.53 8.69
N THR A 281 -12.41 7.69 9.08
CA THR A 281 -10.97 7.76 8.71
C THR A 281 -10.53 6.64 7.77
N SER A 282 -11.35 5.59 7.60
CA SER A 282 -11.00 4.43 6.77
C SER A 282 -10.77 4.78 5.30
N GLY A 283 -11.36 5.85 4.77
CA GLY A 283 -11.16 6.23 3.37
C GLY A 283 -9.68 6.51 3.07
N PRO A 284 -9.10 7.60 3.62
CA PRO A 284 -7.69 7.88 3.42
C PRO A 284 -6.80 6.75 3.93
N TYR A 285 -7.10 6.18 5.10
CA TYR A 285 -6.27 5.15 5.71
C TYR A 285 -6.19 3.85 4.90
N ILE A 286 -7.33 3.31 4.43
CA ILE A 286 -7.35 2.07 3.64
C ILE A 286 -6.66 2.26 2.28
N ILE A 287 -6.83 3.43 1.66
CA ILE A 287 -6.22 3.70 0.35
C ILE A 287 -4.71 3.75 0.46
N ILE A 288 -4.18 4.39 1.51
CA ILE A 288 -2.74 4.37 1.78
C ILE A 288 -2.27 2.95 2.08
N LEU A 289 -3.03 2.16 2.83
CA LEU A 289 -2.69 0.75 3.07
C LEU A 289 -2.64 -0.08 1.79
N GLY A 290 -3.59 0.12 0.87
CA GLY A 290 -3.58 -0.52 -0.46
C GLY A 290 -2.39 -0.10 -1.31
N MET A 291 -2.04 1.19 -1.32
CA MET A 291 -0.85 1.69 -2.01
C MET A 291 0.44 1.13 -1.40
N LEU A 292 0.52 1.05 -0.06
CA LEU A 292 1.67 0.49 0.65
C LEU A 292 1.81 -1.01 0.39
N SER A 293 0.71 -1.78 0.37
CA SER A 293 0.76 -3.21 0.07
C SER A 293 1.26 -3.49 -1.34
N GLN A 294 1.10 -2.56 -2.27
CA GLN A 294 1.56 -2.71 -3.65
C GLN A 294 2.96 -2.14 -3.91
N LYS A 295 3.36 -1.07 -3.23
CA LYS A 295 4.58 -0.31 -3.56
C LYS A 295 5.72 -0.51 -2.57
N THR A 296 5.50 -1.19 -1.44
CA THR A 296 6.49 -1.24 -0.35
C THR A 296 6.57 -2.61 0.33
N ASN A 297 7.77 -2.94 0.82
CA ASN A 297 8.01 -4.11 1.66
C ASN A 297 7.47 -3.88 3.09
N PHE A 298 7.26 -4.96 3.87
CA PHE A 298 6.70 -4.88 5.22
C PHE A 298 7.39 -3.84 6.13
N THR A 299 8.72 -3.78 6.14
CA THR A 299 9.48 -2.82 6.97
C THR A 299 9.22 -1.37 6.55
N GLN A 300 9.15 -1.11 5.24
CA GLN A 300 8.85 0.22 4.72
C GLN A 300 7.39 0.59 4.99
N ALA A 301 6.46 -0.34 4.79
CA ALA A 301 5.06 -0.16 5.13
C ALA A 301 4.87 0.16 6.62
N PHE A 302 5.55 -0.57 7.51
CA PHE A 302 5.55 -0.29 8.94
C PHE A 302 6.06 1.14 9.24
N ALA A 303 7.18 1.55 8.63
CA ALA A 303 7.72 2.89 8.81
C ALA A 303 6.74 3.98 8.31
N TYR A 304 6.13 3.79 7.15
CA TYR A 304 5.10 4.70 6.62
C TYR A 304 3.86 4.75 7.51
N LEU A 305 3.42 3.62 8.08
CA LEU A 305 2.27 3.60 8.99
C LEU A 305 2.58 4.30 10.31
N VAL A 306 3.78 4.13 10.86
CA VAL A 306 4.22 4.90 12.04
C VAL A 306 4.24 6.40 11.71
N PHE A 307 4.83 6.78 10.57
CA PHE A 307 4.90 8.17 10.13
C PHE A 307 3.51 8.79 9.92
N TYR A 308 2.61 8.06 9.24
CA TYR A 308 1.21 8.44 9.07
C TYR A 308 0.54 8.69 10.43
N ASN A 309 0.67 7.74 11.36
CA ASN A 309 0.03 7.83 12.67
C ASN A 309 0.60 8.96 13.54
N ILE A 310 1.88 9.33 13.37
CA ILE A 310 2.47 10.50 14.06
C ILE A 310 1.81 11.79 13.57
N ILE A 311 1.64 11.96 12.26
CA ILE A 311 0.96 13.13 11.68
C ILE A 311 -0.50 13.16 12.14
N PHE A 312 -1.15 12.00 12.16
CA PHE A 312 -2.55 11.85 12.55
C PHE A 312 -2.82 12.34 13.98
N ILE A 313 -2.01 11.94 14.97
CA ILE A 313 -2.23 12.32 16.39
C ILE A 313 -1.73 13.72 16.76
N LEU A 314 -0.97 14.37 15.88
CA LEU A 314 -0.28 15.64 16.16
C LEU A 314 -1.25 16.76 16.59
N PRO A 315 -2.39 16.98 15.91
CA PRO A 315 -3.39 17.96 16.33
C PRO A 315 -3.97 17.66 17.72
N MET A 316 -4.14 16.40 18.08
CA MET A 316 -4.67 15.99 19.40
C MET A 316 -3.71 16.32 20.53
N ILE A 317 -2.41 16.05 20.32
CA ILE A 317 -1.35 16.41 21.27
C ILE A 317 -1.30 17.92 21.41
N PHE A 318 -1.38 18.66 20.30
CA PHE A 318 -1.39 20.12 20.31
C PHE A 318 -2.57 20.69 21.11
N ILE A 319 -3.79 20.20 20.88
CA ILE A 319 -4.99 20.61 21.64
C ILE A 319 -4.82 20.29 23.13
N THR A 320 -4.34 19.09 23.46
CA THR A 320 -4.13 18.66 24.84
C THR A 320 -3.14 19.59 25.57
N LEU A 321 -2.05 19.96 24.92
CA LEU A 321 -1.04 20.87 25.46
C LEU A 321 -1.56 22.31 25.59
N ALA A 322 -2.33 22.79 24.60
CA ALA A 322 -2.96 24.12 24.65
C ALA A 322 -3.92 24.22 25.84
N VAL A 323 -4.76 23.21 26.04
CA VAL A 323 -5.70 23.14 27.16
C VAL A 323 -4.98 23.08 28.51
N TYR A 324 -3.88 22.33 28.60
CA TYR A 324 -3.04 22.30 29.80
C TYR A 324 -2.45 23.69 30.15
N LYS A 325 -2.11 24.50 29.14
CA LYS A 325 -1.63 25.88 29.31
C LYS A 325 -2.73 26.89 29.64
N GLY A 326 -3.99 26.46 29.79
CA GLY A 326 -5.10 27.32 30.17
C GLY A 326 -5.93 27.87 29.00
N PHE A 327 -5.75 27.33 27.79
CA PHE A 327 -6.58 27.71 26.65
C PHE A 327 -8.03 27.26 26.88
N SER A 328 -9.00 28.13 26.59
CA SER A 328 -10.40 27.80 26.85
C SER A 328 -10.90 26.75 25.85
N LEU A 329 -11.42 25.63 26.37
CA LEU A 329 -12.03 24.58 25.56
C LEU A 329 -13.24 25.10 24.76
N LYS A 330 -13.94 26.11 25.27
CA LYS A 330 -15.05 26.78 24.58
C LYS A 330 -14.61 27.38 23.25
N GLN A 331 -13.47 28.07 23.19
CA GLN A 331 -12.96 28.65 21.95
C GLN A 331 -12.58 27.58 20.92
N ALA A 332 -12.00 26.46 21.36
CA ALA A 332 -11.68 25.34 20.48
C ALA A 332 -12.95 24.72 19.89
N GLU A 333 -14.00 24.57 20.70
CA GLU A 333 -15.29 24.05 20.25
C GLU A 333 -16.02 25.04 19.34
N GLU A 334 -16.02 26.33 19.63
CA GLU A 334 -16.59 27.38 18.77
C GLU A 334 -15.85 27.48 17.41
N PHE A 335 -14.52 27.37 17.42
CA PHE A 335 -13.73 27.36 16.19
C PHE A 335 -14.08 26.14 15.33
N ARG A 336 -14.19 24.95 15.97
CA ARG A 336 -14.65 23.73 15.30
C ARG A 336 -16.03 23.92 14.69
N GLN A 337 -17.00 24.42 15.47
CA GLN A 337 -18.38 24.66 15.01
C GLN A 337 -18.44 25.64 13.82
N LYS A 338 -17.63 26.71 13.84
CA LYS A 338 -17.57 27.68 12.73
C LYS A 338 -17.01 27.09 11.43
N LYS A 339 -16.07 26.14 11.53
CA LYS A 339 -15.41 25.52 10.37
C LYS A 339 -16.01 24.16 9.99
N LEU A 340 -16.99 23.66 10.74
CA LEU A 340 -17.55 22.33 10.61
C LEU A 340 -18.09 22.03 9.21
N ARG A 341 -18.80 22.98 8.60
CA ARG A 341 -19.24 22.87 7.19
C ARG A 341 -18.06 22.72 6.23
N LEU A 342 -17.03 23.56 6.38
CA LEU A 342 -15.84 23.50 5.53
C LEU A 342 -15.09 22.16 5.69
N LEU A 343 -15.03 21.63 6.91
CA LEU A 343 -14.44 20.31 7.18
C LEU A 343 -15.19 19.21 6.45
N HIS A 344 -16.52 19.20 6.51
CA HIS A 344 -17.35 18.24 5.77
C HIS A 344 -17.16 18.37 4.25
N LEU A 345 -16.99 19.58 3.71
CA LEU A 345 -16.69 19.76 2.30
C LEU A 345 -15.34 19.12 1.91
N ILE A 346 -14.27 19.41 2.66
CA ILE A 346 -12.92 18.91 2.38
C ILE A 346 -12.89 17.38 2.48
N ILE A 347 -13.43 16.82 3.57
CA ILE A 347 -13.49 15.37 3.79
C ILE A 347 -14.34 14.70 2.72
N GLY A 348 -15.50 15.28 2.39
CA GLY A 348 -16.38 14.76 1.35
C GLY A 348 -15.72 14.70 -0.02
N LEU A 349 -15.07 15.79 -0.45
CA LEU A 349 -14.34 15.83 -1.73
C LEU A 349 -13.18 14.84 -1.77
N LEU A 350 -12.41 14.74 -0.68
CA LEU A 350 -11.30 13.79 -0.59
C LEU A 350 -11.81 12.34 -0.67
N LEU A 351 -12.83 11.97 0.11
CA LEU A 351 -13.40 10.63 0.10
C LEU A 351 -13.98 10.24 -1.26
N VAL A 352 -14.74 11.13 -1.91
CA VAL A 352 -15.30 10.88 -3.24
C VAL A 352 -14.19 10.75 -4.29
N GLY A 353 -13.21 11.66 -4.28
CA GLY A 353 -12.10 11.63 -5.23
C GLY A 353 -11.26 10.36 -5.07
N MET A 354 -10.89 10.02 -3.84
CA MET A 354 -10.08 8.84 -3.55
C MET A 354 -10.86 7.54 -3.82
N GLY A 355 -12.16 7.48 -3.48
CA GLY A 355 -13.02 6.34 -3.82
C GLY A 355 -13.17 6.16 -5.34
N GLY A 356 -13.28 7.25 -6.10
CA GLY A 356 -13.28 7.20 -7.57
C GLY A 356 -11.99 6.64 -8.16
N VAL A 357 -10.83 7.02 -7.62
CA VAL A 357 -9.52 6.49 -8.04
C VAL A 357 -9.42 4.98 -7.80
N VAL A 358 -9.91 4.50 -6.64
CA VAL A 358 -9.94 3.05 -6.32
C VAL A 358 -10.85 2.30 -7.29
N LEU A 359 -12.06 2.80 -7.56
CA LEU A 359 -13.00 2.13 -8.46
C LEU A 359 -12.56 2.14 -9.93
N ALA A 360 -11.81 3.17 -10.34
CA ALA A 360 -11.21 3.25 -11.67
C ALA A 360 -10.05 2.27 -11.87
N GLY A 361 -9.60 1.56 -10.83
CA GLY A 361 -8.48 0.61 -10.90
C GLY A 361 -7.14 1.28 -11.15
N TRP A 362 -7.00 2.56 -10.77
CA TRP A 362 -5.72 3.28 -10.82
C TRP A 362 -4.75 2.88 -9.70
N ILE A 363 -5.25 2.06 -8.77
CA ILE A 363 -4.58 1.37 -7.68
C ILE A 363 -4.99 -0.09 -7.82
#